data_AF-A0A7X9XQD0-F1
#
_entry.id   AF-A0A7X9XQD0-F1
#
_cell.length_a   1.000
_cell.length_b   1.000
_cell.length_c   1.000
_cell.angle_alpha   90.00
_cell.angle_beta   90.00
_cell.angle_gamma   90.00
#
_symmetry.space_group_name_H-M   'P 1'
#
loop_
_entity.id
_entity.type
_entity.pdbx_description
1 polymer ?
#
loop_
_entity_poly.entity_id
_entity_poly.type
_entity_poly.pdbx_seq_one_letter_code
_entity_poly.pdbx_strand_id
1 'polypeptide(L)'
;MGFFDLKAICSVCNKEIGLNRYQIANKGWICKECLKKCGFSLGTPVRKMTVEDIHKAINTRNEKEEELSLFNSTKKIGNIEFDDNQRKWLVKNKNFVNKNVIPKIYNYKDIVDFELLEDGESIAKGGLGRAVAGGILFGGVGAIVGGVTGGKKSKPICTSLKIKITINDINNPAVYVDFINTSTKKSSFVYKTSFDLAQKCLSTLQVIVNGSQEEIKETPISSDADEILKFKNLLDQGIITQEEFEAKKKQLLGL
;
A
#
# COMPACT_ATOMS: atom_id res chain seq x y z
N MET A 1 25.35 -35.36 -13.96
CA MET A 1 24.45 -36.14 -13.10
C MET A 1 23.10 -36.28 -13.78
N GLY A 2 22.68 -37.52 -14.00
CA GLY A 2 21.43 -37.88 -14.67
C GLY A 2 20.24 -37.85 -13.70
N PHE A 3 19.01 -37.93 -14.24
CA PHE A 3 17.79 -37.97 -13.43
C PHE A 3 17.75 -39.19 -12.47
N PHE A 4 18.42 -40.28 -12.85
CA PHE A 4 18.45 -41.56 -12.13
C PHE A 4 19.51 -41.67 -11.02
N ASP A 5 20.33 -40.64 -10.80
CA ASP A 5 21.36 -40.68 -9.75
C ASP A 5 20.68 -40.65 -8.37
N LEU A 6 20.89 -41.67 -7.52
CA LEU A 6 20.24 -41.77 -6.20
C LEU A 6 20.58 -40.58 -5.27
N LYS A 7 21.69 -39.89 -5.56
CA LYS A 7 22.22 -38.75 -4.81
C LYS A 7 22.66 -37.66 -5.79
N ALA A 8 22.48 -36.39 -5.41
CA ALA A 8 22.99 -35.23 -6.11
C ALA A 8 23.47 -34.19 -5.08
N ILE A 9 24.14 -33.14 -5.53
CA ILE A 9 24.52 -32.01 -4.68
C ILE A 9 23.58 -30.84 -4.99
N CYS A 10 23.03 -30.23 -3.94
CA CYS A 10 22.26 -29.01 -4.08
C CYS A 10 23.15 -27.86 -4.57
N SER A 11 22.86 -27.27 -5.72
CA SER A 11 23.61 -26.17 -6.33
C SER A 11 23.56 -24.86 -5.54
N VAL A 12 22.73 -24.76 -4.50
CA VAL A 12 22.52 -23.53 -3.70
C VAL A 12 23.13 -23.64 -2.30
N CYS A 13 22.99 -24.80 -1.64
CA CYS A 13 23.47 -24.99 -0.27
C CYS A 13 24.58 -26.04 -0.13
N ASN A 14 25.02 -26.63 -1.25
CA ASN A 14 26.09 -27.62 -1.34
C ASN A 14 25.90 -28.89 -0.49
N LYS A 15 24.70 -29.11 0.07
CA LYS A 15 24.34 -30.35 0.79
C LYS A 15 24.04 -31.47 -0.20
N GLU A 16 24.42 -32.69 0.16
CA GLU A 16 24.01 -33.91 -0.54
C GLU A 16 22.48 -34.11 -0.38
N ILE A 17 21.82 -34.47 -1.48
CA ILE A 17 20.37 -34.63 -1.54
C ILE A 17 19.96 -35.89 -2.30
N GLY A 18 18.94 -36.57 -1.76
CA GLY A 18 18.30 -37.71 -2.41
C GLY A 18 17.25 -37.29 -3.44
N LEU A 19 16.21 -38.11 -3.60
CA LEU A 19 15.18 -37.96 -4.65
C LEU A 19 14.28 -36.73 -4.49
N ASN A 20 14.20 -36.14 -3.29
CA ASN A 20 13.37 -34.94 -3.02
C ASN A 20 14.09 -33.65 -3.44
N ARG A 21 14.39 -33.56 -4.73
CA ARG A 21 15.17 -32.51 -5.38
C ARG A 21 14.47 -32.02 -6.65
N TYR A 22 14.79 -30.80 -7.05
CA TYR A 22 14.16 -30.12 -8.18
C TYR A 22 15.22 -29.71 -9.18
N GLN A 23 15.04 -30.06 -10.45
CA GLN A 23 15.99 -29.71 -11.50
C GLN A 23 15.83 -28.23 -11.88
N ILE A 24 16.94 -27.52 -11.98
CA ILE A 24 17.03 -26.12 -12.41
C ILE A 24 17.72 -26.01 -13.77
N ALA A 25 17.98 -24.80 -14.26
CA ALA A 25 18.71 -24.59 -15.51
C ALA A 25 20.10 -25.27 -15.45
N ASN A 26 20.71 -25.49 -16.62
CA ASN A 26 22.06 -26.07 -16.74
C ASN A 26 22.24 -27.45 -16.06
N LYS A 27 21.16 -28.22 -15.96
CA LYS A 27 21.12 -29.55 -15.30
C LYS A 27 21.51 -29.51 -13.81
N GLY A 28 21.42 -28.35 -13.16
CA GLY A 28 21.62 -28.20 -11.72
C GLY A 28 20.45 -28.79 -10.92
N TRP A 29 20.66 -28.98 -9.62
CA TRP A 29 19.67 -29.54 -8.70
C TRP A 29 19.55 -28.69 -7.44
N ILE A 30 18.34 -28.49 -6.94
CA ILE A 30 18.10 -27.85 -5.64
C ILE A 30 17.31 -28.73 -4.70
N CYS A 31 17.56 -28.58 -3.40
CA CYS A 31 16.86 -29.31 -2.35
C CYS A 31 15.47 -28.70 -2.07
N LYS A 32 14.59 -29.48 -1.43
CA LYS A 32 13.27 -29.00 -0.97
C LYS A 32 13.37 -27.80 -0.01
N GLU A 33 14.42 -27.70 0.81
CA GLU A 33 14.60 -26.57 1.73
C GLU A 33 14.89 -25.27 0.98
N CYS A 34 15.83 -25.30 0.02
CA CYS A 34 16.15 -24.14 -0.82
C CYS A 34 14.94 -23.72 -1.66
N LEU A 35 14.18 -24.67 -2.21
CA LEU A 35 12.93 -24.36 -2.91
C LEU A 35 11.92 -23.66 -1.99
N LYS A 36 11.73 -24.17 -0.77
CA LYS A 36 10.85 -23.54 0.23
C LYS A 36 11.31 -22.12 0.59
N LYS A 37 12.62 -21.90 0.77
CA LYS A 37 13.21 -20.59 1.04
C LYS A 37 13.02 -19.59 -0.11
N CYS A 38 12.73 -20.04 -1.32
CA CYS A 38 12.36 -19.13 -2.41
C CYS A 38 10.91 -18.63 -2.30
N GLY A 39 10.07 -19.28 -1.48
CA GLY A 39 8.63 -19.04 -1.47
C GLY A 39 7.88 -19.62 -2.67
N PHE A 40 8.55 -20.41 -3.50
CA PHE A 40 7.95 -21.03 -4.68
C PHE A 40 6.99 -22.15 -4.30
N SER A 41 5.88 -22.23 -5.02
CA SER A 41 4.98 -23.38 -4.95
C SER A 41 5.52 -24.52 -5.82
N LEU A 42 5.03 -25.75 -5.60
CA LEU A 42 5.41 -26.93 -6.37
C LEU A 42 5.16 -26.79 -7.90
N GLY A 43 4.27 -25.88 -8.32
CA GLY A 43 3.98 -25.59 -9.73
C GLY A 43 4.88 -24.52 -10.37
N THR A 44 5.83 -23.95 -9.62
CA THR A 44 6.73 -22.91 -10.15
C THR A 44 7.73 -23.56 -11.11
N PRO A 45 7.89 -23.08 -12.36
CA PRO A 45 8.77 -23.69 -13.36
C PRO A 45 10.26 -23.38 -13.09
N VAL A 46 10.80 -23.92 -11.99
CA VAL A 46 12.18 -23.70 -11.55
C VAL A 46 13.24 -24.26 -12.50
N ARG A 47 12.84 -25.14 -13.44
CA ARG A 47 13.71 -25.74 -14.44
C ARG A 47 14.37 -24.72 -15.38
N LYS A 48 13.81 -23.51 -15.49
CA LYS A 48 14.36 -22.41 -16.29
C LYS A 48 15.20 -21.42 -15.48
N MET A 49 15.30 -21.60 -14.16
CA MET A 49 15.97 -20.65 -13.27
C MET A 49 17.43 -21.04 -13.07
N THR A 50 18.31 -20.04 -13.02
CA THR A 50 19.72 -20.20 -12.68
C THR A 50 19.94 -20.25 -11.17
N VAL A 51 21.16 -20.57 -10.73
CA VAL A 51 21.52 -20.55 -9.30
C VAL A 51 21.46 -19.11 -8.78
N GLU A 52 21.87 -18.14 -9.61
CA GLU A 52 21.80 -16.71 -9.32
C GLU A 52 20.35 -16.23 -9.11
N ASP A 53 19.42 -16.65 -9.98
CA ASP A 53 17.99 -16.33 -9.83
C ASP A 53 17.43 -16.84 -8.49
N ILE A 54 17.88 -18.03 -8.09
CA ILE A 54 17.43 -18.67 -6.85
C ILE A 54 18.01 -17.96 -5.63
N HIS A 55 19.30 -17.61 -5.63
CA HIS A 55 19.88 -16.80 -4.56
C HIS A 55 19.20 -15.44 -4.45
N LYS A 56 18.92 -14.78 -5.58
CA LYS A 56 18.17 -13.52 -5.60
C LYS A 56 16.79 -13.67 -5.00
N ALA A 57 16.06 -14.74 -5.34
CA ALA A 57 14.75 -15.04 -4.78
C ALA A 57 14.80 -15.28 -3.25
N ILE A 58 15.79 -16.04 -2.77
CA ILE A 58 15.99 -16.29 -1.34
C ILE A 58 16.32 -15.00 -0.60
N ASN A 59 17.26 -14.19 -1.10
CA ASN A 59 17.65 -12.94 -0.46
C ASN A 59 16.48 -11.95 -0.41
N THR A 60 15.78 -11.76 -1.54
CA THR A 60 14.58 -10.91 -1.61
C THR A 60 13.51 -11.37 -0.62
N ARG A 61 13.37 -12.69 -0.41
CA ARG A 61 12.43 -13.23 0.56
C ARG A 61 12.87 -12.93 1.98
N ASN A 62 14.14 -13.18 2.32
CA ASN A 62 14.69 -12.93 3.65
C ASN A 62 14.55 -11.44 4.04
N GLU A 63 14.86 -10.52 3.12
CA GLU A 63 14.68 -9.08 3.31
C GLU A 63 13.23 -8.72 3.63
N LYS A 64 12.26 -9.32 2.92
CA LYS A 64 10.83 -9.12 3.20
C LYS A 64 10.39 -9.73 4.54
N GLU A 65 10.94 -10.89 4.92
CA GLU A 65 10.66 -11.50 6.24
C GLU A 65 11.23 -10.65 7.38
N GLU A 66 12.43 -10.10 7.19
CA GLU A 66 13.05 -9.17 8.14
C GLU A 66 12.23 -7.88 8.26
N GLU A 67 11.86 -7.24 7.13
CA GLU A 67 11.02 -6.05 7.15
C GLU A 67 9.68 -6.31 7.84
N LEU A 68 9.07 -7.48 7.59
CA LEU A 68 7.83 -7.88 8.26
C LEU A 68 8.02 -8.16 9.75
N SER A 69 9.18 -8.67 10.17
CA SER A 69 9.47 -8.91 11.58
C SER A 69 9.63 -7.60 12.37
N LEU A 70 10.05 -6.53 11.69
CA LEU A 70 10.17 -5.19 12.25
C LEU A 70 8.83 -4.44 12.22
N PHE A 71 7.86 -4.85 11.40
CA PHE A 71 6.55 -4.21 11.32
C PHE A 71 5.76 -4.39 12.62
N ASN A 72 5.40 -3.29 13.28
CA ASN A 72 4.67 -3.28 14.53
C ASN A 72 3.25 -2.72 14.33
N SER A 73 2.27 -3.61 14.17
CA SER A 73 0.88 -3.23 13.96
C SER A 73 0.33 -2.43 15.16
N THR A 74 0.20 -1.11 15.03
CA THR A 74 -0.43 -0.21 15.99
C THR A 74 -1.96 -0.20 15.87
N LYS A 75 -2.48 -0.43 14.66
CA LYS A 75 -3.92 -0.43 14.38
C LYS A 75 -4.30 -1.44 13.31
N LYS A 76 -5.47 -2.05 13.48
CA LYS A 76 -6.02 -3.05 12.55
C LYS A 76 -7.48 -2.76 12.23
N ILE A 77 -7.81 -2.73 10.94
CA ILE A 77 -9.19 -2.53 10.47
C ILE A 77 -9.48 -3.59 9.41
N GLY A 78 -10.25 -4.62 9.78
CA GLY A 78 -10.50 -5.76 8.89
C GLY A 78 -9.21 -6.48 8.50
N ASN A 79 -8.83 -6.38 7.23
CA ASN A 79 -7.65 -7.03 6.65
C ASN A 79 -6.46 -6.08 6.44
N ILE A 80 -6.60 -4.79 6.75
CA ILE A 80 -5.48 -3.83 6.71
C ILE A 80 -4.89 -3.65 8.12
N GLU A 81 -3.57 -3.59 8.18
CA GLU A 81 -2.80 -3.28 9.38
C GLU A 81 -1.91 -2.07 9.13
N PHE A 82 -1.78 -1.25 10.16
CA PHE A 82 -1.12 0.04 10.18
C PHE A 82 -0.05 0.00 11.26
N ASP A 83 1.15 0.48 10.94
CA ASP A 83 2.22 0.78 11.88
C ASP A 83 2.42 2.30 11.86
N ASP A 84 1.77 2.97 12.79
CA ASP A 84 1.82 4.43 12.89
C ASP A 84 3.18 4.93 13.35
N ASN A 85 3.99 4.11 14.03
CA ASN A 85 5.33 4.48 14.48
C ASN A 85 6.30 4.57 13.29
N GLN A 86 6.21 3.60 12.37
CA GLN A 86 7.06 3.56 11.17
C GLN A 86 6.37 4.18 9.94
N ARG A 87 5.13 4.65 10.09
CA ARG A 87 4.30 5.18 9.00
C ARG A 87 4.17 4.22 7.81
N LYS A 88 3.90 2.95 8.13
CA LYS A 88 3.79 1.85 7.17
C LYS A 88 2.44 1.15 7.29
N TRP A 89 2.04 0.46 6.23
CA TRP A 89 0.84 -0.38 6.23
C TRP A 89 1.03 -1.64 5.39
N LEU A 90 0.18 -2.62 5.65
CA LEU A 90 0.11 -3.84 4.87
C LEU A 90 -1.32 -4.37 4.80
N VAL A 91 -1.57 -5.27 3.87
CA VAL A 91 -2.85 -5.99 3.76
C VAL A 91 -2.62 -7.47 4.02
N LYS A 92 -3.21 -7.99 5.09
CA LYS A 92 -3.26 -9.44 5.35
C LYS A 92 -4.43 -10.03 4.57
N ASN A 93 -4.12 -10.57 3.40
CA ASN A 93 -5.13 -11.29 2.65
C ASN A 93 -5.30 -12.70 3.25
N LYS A 94 -6.38 -12.89 4.02
CA LYS A 94 -6.73 -14.15 4.66
C LYS A 94 -7.11 -15.26 3.66
N ASN A 95 -7.34 -14.92 2.39
CA ASN A 95 -7.77 -15.87 1.36
C ASN A 95 -6.61 -16.54 0.62
N PHE A 96 -5.35 -16.27 0.98
CA PHE A 96 -4.23 -16.98 0.35
C PHE A 96 -4.20 -18.44 0.82
N VAL A 97 -4.67 -19.33 -0.07
CA VAL A 97 -4.44 -20.78 -0.05
C VAL A 97 -2.96 -21.13 0.15
N ASN A 98 -2.06 -20.20 -0.20
CA ASN A 98 -0.62 -20.35 -0.07
C ASN A 98 -0.09 -19.62 1.18
N LYS A 99 0.12 -20.36 2.28
CA LYS A 99 0.70 -19.88 3.55
C LYS A 99 2.12 -19.26 3.41
N ASN A 100 2.75 -19.36 2.25
CA ASN A 100 4.11 -18.87 2.02
C ASN A 100 4.17 -17.44 1.46
N VAL A 101 3.05 -16.75 1.23
CA VAL A 101 3.05 -15.38 0.73
C VAL A 101 3.31 -14.40 1.87
N ILE A 102 4.42 -13.66 1.77
CA ILE A 102 4.74 -12.58 2.69
C ILE A 102 3.99 -11.33 2.21
N PRO A 103 3.18 -10.66 3.05
CA PRO A 103 2.50 -9.43 2.67
C PRO A 103 3.52 -8.35 2.29
N LYS A 104 3.25 -7.62 1.21
CA LYS A 104 4.02 -6.42 0.86
C LYS A 104 3.69 -5.31 1.85
N ILE A 105 4.73 -4.64 2.33
CA ILE A 105 4.65 -3.46 3.19
C ILE A 105 4.76 -2.23 2.31
N TYR A 106 3.98 -1.20 2.63
CA TYR A 106 3.88 0.05 1.90
C TYR A 106 4.07 1.22 2.85
N ASN A 107 4.61 2.33 2.37
CA ASN A 107 4.69 3.55 3.17
C ASN A 107 3.40 4.37 3.07
N TYR A 108 3.11 5.15 4.10
CA TYR A 108 1.99 6.10 4.10
C TYR A 108 2.13 7.16 3.01
N LYS A 109 3.34 7.68 2.82
CA LYS A 109 3.65 8.72 1.81
C LYS A 109 3.36 8.29 0.37
N ASP A 110 3.31 6.98 0.13
CA ASP A 110 3.07 6.43 -1.21
C ASP A 110 1.57 6.38 -1.54
N ILE A 111 0.68 6.65 -0.58
CA ILE A 111 -0.78 6.66 -0.80
C ILE A 111 -1.18 7.94 -1.53
N VAL A 112 -1.81 7.78 -2.69
CA VAL A 112 -2.25 8.89 -3.55
C VAL A 112 -3.76 9.10 -3.44
N ASP A 113 -4.54 8.04 -3.59
CA ASP A 113 -5.99 8.08 -3.68
C ASP A 113 -6.58 6.77 -3.16
N PHE A 114 -7.84 6.77 -2.74
CA PHE A 114 -8.52 5.56 -2.35
C PHE A 114 -10.03 5.66 -2.62
N GLU A 115 -10.63 4.51 -2.94
CA GLU A 115 -12.05 4.42 -3.31
C GLU A 115 -12.71 3.23 -2.60
N LEU A 116 -13.90 3.45 -2.06
CA LEU A 116 -14.80 2.36 -1.64
C LEU A 116 -15.63 1.92 -2.84
N LEU A 117 -15.46 0.65 -3.21
CA LEU A 117 -16.15 0.02 -4.32
C LEU A 117 -17.19 -0.98 -3.80
N GLU A 118 -18.44 -0.82 -4.23
CA GLU A 118 -19.51 -1.80 -4.04
C GLU A 118 -19.91 -2.34 -5.43
N ASP A 119 -19.79 -3.66 -5.62
CA ASP A 119 -20.10 -4.33 -6.91
C ASP A 119 -19.41 -3.70 -8.14
N GLY A 120 -18.21 -3.14 -7.93
CA GLY A 120 -17.41 -2.47 -8.95
C GLY A 120 -17.71 -0.98 -9.13
N GLU A 121 -18.78 -0.47 -8.53
CA GLU A 121 -19.13 0.95 -8.56
C GLU A 121 -18.49 1.70 -7.39
N SER A 122 -17.88 2.85 -7.68
CA SER A 122 -17.28 3.71 -6.66
C SER A 122 -18.36 4.50 -5.95
N ILE A 123 -18.54 4.24 -4.67
CA ILE A 123 -19.56 4.89 -3.82
C ILE A 123 -18.98 5.97 -2.93
N ALA A 124 -17.65 5.98 -2.74
CA ALA A 124 -16.92 7.07 -2.13
C ALA A 124 -15.44 7.06 -2.48
N LYS A 125 -14.83 8.24 -2.44
CA LYS A 125 -13.42 8.45 -2.75
C LYS A 125 -12.81 9.42 -1.76
N GLY A 126 -11.54 9.26 -1.46
CA GLY A 126 -10.71 10.22 -0.73
C GLY A 126 -9.27 10.11 -1.20
N GLY A 127 -8.40 10.95 -0.67
CA GLY A 127 -7.01 10.96 -1.13
C GLY A 127 -6.32 12.29 -0.97
N LEU A 128 -5.17 12.40 -1.62
CA LEU A 128 -4.30 13.54 -1.50
C LEU A 128 -4.96 14.80 -2.07
N GLY A 129 -5.07 15.83 -1.24
CA GLY A 129 -5.67 17.11 -1.62
C GLY A 129 -7.20 17.08 -1.80
N ARG A 130 -7.90 16.06 -1.30
CA ARG A 130 -9.35 15.92 -1.42
C ARG A 130 -9.96 15.46 -0.10
N ALA A 131 -11.11 16.03 0.27
CA ALA A 131 -11.94 15.44 1.31
C ALA A 131 -12.58 14.14 0.80
N VAL A 132 -12.95 13.24 1.71
CA VAL A 132 -13.73 12.06 1.35
C VAL A 132 -15.09 12.51 0.81
N ALA A 133 -15.38 12.23 -0.45
CA ALA A 133 -16.61 12.59 -1.14
C ALA A 133 -17.26 11.33 -1.72
N GLY A 134 -18.56 11.13 -1.45
CA GLY A 134 -19.30 9.94 -1.86
C GLY A 134 -20.76 10.01 -1.45
N GLY A 135 -21.63 9.29 -2.15
CA GLY A 135 -23.08 9.30 -1.94
C GLY A 135 -23.47 8.75 -0.57
N ILE A 136 -23.48 9.63 0.44
CA ILE A 136 -23.88 9.40 1.84
C ILE A 136 -22.90 8.50 2.62
N LEU A 137 -21.81 9.07 3.16
CA LEU A 137 -20.92 8.35 4.09
C LEU A 137 -20.71 8.97 5.48
N PHE A 138 -21.39 10.05 5.86
CA PHE A 138 -21.13 10.68 7.17
C PHE A 138 -22.40 10.87 8.01
N GLY A 139 -22.61 9.93 8.95
CA GLY A 139 -23.31 10.22 10.22
C GLY A 139 -24.64 9.51 10.47
N GLY A 140 -24.62 8.51 11.37
CA GLY A 140 -25.74 8.14 12.24
C GLY A 140 -26.90 7.34 11.63
N VAL A 141 -26.95 6.03 11.91
CA VAL A 141 -28.16 5.19 11.85
C VAL A 141 -29.07 5.42 10.63
N GLY A 142 -28.80 4.75 9.50
CA GLY A 142 -29.83 4.59 8.45
C GLY A 142 -29.51 5.07 7.05
N ALA A 143 -28.24 5.34 6.71
CA ALA A 143 -27.84 5.49 5.31
C ALA A 143 -27.83 4.13 4.61
N ILE A 144 -29.00 3.63 4.23
CA ILE A 144 -29.13 2.58 3.20
C ILE A 144 -28.65 3.23 1.90
N VAL A 145 -27.37 3.06 1.63
CA VAL A 145 -26.72 3.47 0.39
C VAL A 145 -27.56 3.01 -0.81
N GLY A 146 -27.96 3.98 -1.65
CA GLY A 146 -28.49 3.76 -2.99
C GLY A 146 -29.92 4.30 -3.27
N GLY A 147 -30.24 5.49 -2.77
CA GLY A 147 -31.50 6.18 -3.10
C GLY A 147 -31.40 7.47 -3.92
N VAL A 148 -30.27 8.18 -3.96
CA VAL A 148 -30.33 9.62 -4.33
C VAL A 148 -29.38 10.09 -5.43
N THR A 149 -28.45 9.26 -5.92
CA THR A 149 -27.70 9.58 -7.14
C THR A 149 -28.33 8.84 -8.33
N GLY A 150 -29.41 9.39 -8.87
CA GLY A 150 -29.89 9.06 -10.23
C GLY A 150 -31.01 8.03 -10.38
N GLY A 151 -31.92 7.88 -9.43
CA GLY A 151 -33.20 7.16 -9.63
C GLY A 151 -33.12 5.62 -9.77
N LYS A 152 -31.93 5.03 -9.64
CA LYS A 152 -31.76 3.56 -9.60
C LYS A 152 -31.90 3.06 -8.16
N LYS A 153 -32.84 2.14 -7.93
CA LYS A 153 -33.01 1.44 -6.64
C LYS A 153 -31.71 0.70 -6.29
N SER A 154 -31.19 0.92 -5.09
CA SER A 154 -30.10 0.11 -4.53
C SER A 154 -30.41 -1.38 -4.62
N LYS A 155 -29.46 -2.19 -5.08
CA LYS A 155 -29.61 -3.65 -5.06
C LYS A 155 -29.66 -4.15 -3.60
N PRO A 156 -30.56 -5.08 -3.25
CA PRO A 156 -30.67 -5.60 -1.88
C PRO A 156 -29.51 -6.53 -1.49
N ILE A 157 -28.71 -6.96 -2.47
CA ILE A 157 -27.58 -7.86 -2.32
C ILE A 157 -26.33 -7.11 -2.79
N CYS A 158 -25.27 -7.20 -1.99
CA CYS A 158 -23.91 -6.81 -2.31
C CYS A 158 -23.10 -8.10 -2.54
N THR A 159 -22.42 -8.20 -3.68
CA THR A 159 -21.55 -9.35 -3.99
C THR A 159 -20.08 -9.07 -3.72
N SER A 160 -19.67 -7.80 -3.77
CA SER A 160 -18.33 -7.38 -3.40
C SER A 160 -18.32 -6.00 -2.75
N LEU A 161 -17.55 -5.88 -1.67
CA LEU A 161 -17.25 -4.62 -1.01
C LEU A 161 -15.75 -4.58 -0.75
N LYS A 162 -15.06 -3.62 -1.36
CA LYS A 162 -13.60 -3.50 -1.28
C LYS A 162 -13.15 -2.05 -1.30
N ILE A 163 -11.99 -1.78 -0.71
CA ILE A 163 -11.29 -0.52 -0.88
C ILE A 163 -10.19 -0.72 -1.91
N LYS A 164 -10.14 0.14 -2.93
CA LYS A 164 -9.01 0.27 -3.85
C LYS A 164 -8.15 1.42 -3.35
N ILE A 165 -6.88 1.17 -3.05
CA ILE A 165 -5.89 2.18 -2.67
C ILE A 165 -4.94 2.34 -3.84
N THR A 166 -4.86 3.54 -4.38
CA THR A 166 -3.91 3.93 -5.42
C THR A 166 -2.62 4.39 -4.76
N ILE A 167 -1.50 3.79 -5.17
CA ILE A 167 -0.17 4.11 -4.65
C ILE A 167 0.75 4.62 -5.76
N ASN A 168 1.76 5.40 -5.37
CA ASN A 168 2.81 5.91 -6.25
C ASN A 168 3.85 4.82 -6.61
N ASP A 169 3.41 3.78 -7.31
CA ASP A 169 4.23 2.69 -7.83
C ASP A 169 3.78 2.38 -9.27
N ILE A 170 4.56 2.78 -10.26
CA ILE A 170 4.20 2.63 -11.69
C ILE A 170 3.98 1.17 -12.11
N ASN A 171 4.63 0.23 -11.42
CA ASN A 171 4.55 -1.20 -11.75
C ASN A 171 3.33 -1.84 -11.09
N ASN A 172 2.97 -1.38 -9.89
CA ASN A 172 1.86 -1.94 -9.11
C ASN A 172 1.05 -0.82 -8.43
N PRO A 173 0.30 0.00 -9.19
CA PRO A 173 -0.27 1.25 -8.67
C PRO A 173 -1.53 1.05 -7.82
N ALA A 174 -2.04 -0.17 -7.68
CA ALA A 174 -3.31 -0.44 -7.01
C ALA A 174 -3.21 -1.61 -6.02
N VAL A 175 -3.69 -1.36 -4.80
CA VAL A 175 -3.82 -2.37 -3.73
C VAL A 175 -5.29 -2.48 -3.35
N TYR A 176 -5.79 -3.70 -3.21
CA TYR A 176 -7.18 -3.95 -2.85
C TYR A 176 -7.30 -4.56 -1.46
N VAL A 177 -8.25 -4.04 -0.68
CA VAL A 177 -8.63 -4.55 0.64
C VAL A 177 -10.07 -5.05 0.56
N ASP A 178 -10.26 -6.36 0.56
CA ASP A 178 -11.59 -6.98 0.50
C ASP A 178 -12.24 -7.04 1.89
N PHE A 179 -13.52 -6.66 1.96
CA PHE A 179 -14.39 -6.78 3.13
C PHE A 179 -15.52 -7.77 2.89
N ILE A 180 -16.09 -7.79 1.68
CA ILE A 180 -17.08 -8.78 1.22
C ILE A 180 -16.65 -9.30 -0.15
N ASN A 181 -16.69 -10.61 -0.33
CA ASN A 181 -16.40 -11.30 -1.60
C ASN A 181 -17.42 -12.41 -1.93
N THR A 182 -18.54 -12.44 -1.23
CA THR A 182 -19.64 -13.39 -1.42
C THR A 182 -20.99 -12.68 -1.42
N SER A 183 -22.00 -13.30 -2.04
CA SER A 183 -23.36 -12.77 -2.09
C SER A 183 -23.93 -12.53 -0.69
N THR A 184 -24.09 -11.26 -0.32
CA THR A 184 -24.45 -10.84 1.04
C THR A 184 -25.62 -9.86 0.99
N LYS A 185 -26.70 -10.14 1.73
CA LYS A 185 -27.84 -9.22 1.86
C LYS A 185 -27.41 -7.95 2.58
N LYS A 186 -27.74 -6.76 2.05
CA LYS A 186 -27.40 -5.47 2.68
C LYS A 186 -28.07 -5.26 4.05
N SER A 187 -29.20 -5.93 4.29
CA SER A 187 -29.88 -5.91 5.59
C SER A 187 -29.17 -6.76 6.66
N SER A 188 -28.27 -7.66 6.26
CA SER A 188 -27.58 -8.57 7.17
C SER A 188 -26.60 -7.84 8.08
N PHE A 189 -26.36 -8.41 9.26
CA PHE A 189 -25.34 -7.92 10.19
C PHE A 189 -23.95 -7.93 9.55
N VAL A 190 -23.63 -8.99 8.78
CA VAL A 190 -22.34 -9.14 8.07
C VAL A 190 -22.07 -7.95 7.16
N TYR A 191 -23.05 -7.54 6.35
CA TYR A 191 -22.89 -6.38 5.48
C TYR A 191 -22.67 -5.11 6.30
N LYS A 192 -23.53 -4.84 7.29
CA LYS A 192 -23.46 -3.62 8.10
C LYS A 192 -22.12 -3.47 8.83
N THR A 193 -21.62 -4.54 9.43
CA THR A 193 -20.32 -4.56 10.09
C THR A 193 -19.17 -4.38 9.10
N SER A 194 -19.22 -5.06 7.95
CA SER A 194 -18.19 -4.93 6.91
C SER A 194 -18.14 -3.52 6.33
N PHE A 195 -19.30 -2.91 6.16
CA PHE A 195 -19.45 -1.53 5.68
C PHE A 195 -18.91 -0.52 6.70
N ASP A 196 -19.23 -0.67 7.99
CA ASP A 196 -18.68 0.15 9.07
C ASP A 196 -17.14 0.05 9.15
N LEU A 197 -16.58 -1.16 9.00
CA LEU A 197 -15.14 -1.36 8.93
C LEU A 197 -14.52 -0.66 7.71
N ALA A 198 -15.16 -0.76 6.54
CA ALA A 198 -14.69 -0.08 5.34
C ALA A 198 -14.73 1.45 5.49
N GLN A 199 -15.78 2.00 6.08
CA GLN A 199 -15.87 3.44 6.39
C GLN A 199 -14.77 3.88 7.37
N LYS A 200 -14.56 3.15 8.47
CA LYS A 200 -13.47 3.41 9.42
C LYS A 200 -12.10 3.38 8.73
N CYS A 201 -11.91 2.45 7.79
CA CYS A 201 -10.70 2.37 6.99
C CYS A 201 -10.52 3.61 6.09
N LEU A 202 -11.56 4.05 5.38
CA LEU A 202 -11.50 5.27 4.57
C LEU A 202 -11.13 6.50 5.42
N SER A 203 -11.77 6.67 6.57
CA SER A 203 -11.46 7.79 7.48
C SER A 203 -10.02 7.74 7.98
N THR A 204 -9.51 6.54 8.29
CA THR A 204 -8.12 6.35 8.71
C THR A 204 -7.15 6.68 7.59
N LEU A 205 -7.41 6.21 6.37
CA LEU A 205 -6.60 6.55 5.19
C LEU A 205 -6.61 8.05 4.91
N GLN A 206 -7.75 8.73 5.06
CA GLN A 206 -7.82 10.17 4.89
C GLN A 206 -6.95 10.91 5.91
N VAL A 207 -6.99 10.51 7.18
CA VAL A 207 -6.13 11.09 8.23
C VAL A 207 -4.65 10.87 7.90
N ILE A 208 -4.28 9.66 7.47
CA ILE A 208 -2.91 9.34 7.07
C ILE A 208 -2.42 10.24 5.94
N VAL A 209 -3.24 10.41 4.90
CA VAL A 209 -2.89 11.23 3.74
C VAL A 209 -2.79 12.70 4.12
N ASN A 210 -3.72 13.21 4.94
CA ASN A 210 -3.69 14.59 5.42
C ASN A 210 -2.47 14.85 6.32
N GLY A 211 -2.18 13.96 7.27
CA GLY A 211 -1.03 14.07 8.17
C GLY A 211 0.32 13.88 7.46
N SER A 212 0.35 13.24 6.29
CA SER A 212 1.55 13.18 5.45
C SER A 212 1.91 14.53 4.80
N GLN A 213 0.98 15.49 4.75
CA GLN A 213 1.26 16.83 4.21
C GLN A 213 1.95 17.76 5.23
N GLU A 214 1.76 17.53 6.53
CA GLU A 214 2.37 18.37 7.57
C GLU A 214 3.89 18.14 7.67
N GLU A 215 4.36 16.93 7.39
CA GLU A 215 5.80 16.61 7.38
C GLU A 215 6.52 16.97 6.06
N ILE A 216 5.80 17.28 4.98
CA ILE A 216 6.41 17.83 3.75
C ILE A 216 6.64 19.36 3.88
N LYS A 217 6.20 19.98 4.98
CA LYS A 217 6.56 21.35 5.34
C LYS A 217 7.86 21.43 6.15
N GLU A 218 8.85 20.60 5.82
CA GLU A 218 10.22 20.93 6.16
C GLU A 218 10.69 22.05 5.21
N THR A 219 10.87 23.23 5.83
CA THR A 219 11.50 24.47 5.37
C THR A 219 11.77 24.61 3.86
N PRO A 220 11.17 25.58 3.15
CA PRO A 220 11.85 26.07 1.96
C PRO A 220 13.21 26.57 2.45
N ILE A 221 14.29 26.05 1.90
CA ILE A 221 15.52 26.84 1.78
C ILE A 221 15.09 28.00 0.88
N SER A 222 14.51 29.05 1.49
CA SER A 222 14.27 30.30 0.79
C SER A 222 15.66 30.78 0.43
N SER A 223 15.96 30.83 -0.87
CA SER A 223 17.10 31.62 -1.28
C SER A 223 16.80 33.07 -0.87
N ASP A 224 17.82 33.84 -0.49
CA ASP A 224 17.64 35.26 -0.13
C ASP A 224 16.88 36.03 -1.23
N ALA A 225 17.00 35.58 -2.49
CA ALA A 225 16.25 36.08 -3.63
C ALA A 225 14.73 35.84 -3.55
N ASP A 226 14.29 34.68 -3.08
CA ASP A 226 12.86 34.34 -2.92
C ASP A 226 12.22 35.16 -1.80
N GLU A 227 12.97 35.48 -0.75
CA GLU A 227 12.50 36.37 0.32
C GLU A 227 12.37 37.81 -0.18
N ILE A 228 13.36 38.31 -0.92
CA ILE A 228 13.31 39.65 -1.55
C ILE A 228 12.07 39.78 -2.45
N LEU A 229 11.71 38.73 -3.20
CA LEU A 229 10.56 38.74 -4.09
C LEU A 229 9.23 38.79 -3.31
N LYS A 230 9.13 38.11 -2.17
CA LYS A 230 7.98 38.20 -1.25
C LYS A 230 7.84 39.61 -0.66
N PHE A 231 8.93 40.20 -0.17
CA PHE A 231 8.92 41.56 0.35
C PHE A 231 8.58 42.59 -0.74
N LYS A 232 8.99 42.35 -1.99
CA LYS A 232 8.64 43.25 -3.11
C LYS A 232 7.14 43.21 -3.41
N ASN A 233 6.52 42.04 -3.35
CA ASN A 233 5.07 41.91 -3.48
C ASN A 233 4.30 42.65 -2.37
N LEU A 234 4.80 42.63 -1.13
CA LEU A 234 4.18 43.37 -0.03
C LEU A 234 4.26 44.89 -0.24
N LEU A 235 5.39 45.38 -0.76
CA LEU A 235 5.57 46.77 -1.14
C LEU A 235 4.63 47.17 -2.29
N ASP A 236 4.53 46.33 -3.32
CA ASP A 236 3.65 46.57 -4.48
C ASP A 236 2.16 46.55 -4.10
N GLN A 237 1.81 45.80 -3.06
CA GLN A 237 0.47 45.80 -2.46
C GLN A 237 0.26 46.95 -1.47
N GLY A 238 1.26 47.80 -1.24
CA GLY A 238 1.20 48.93 -0.30
C GLY A 238 1.10 48.53 1.17
N ILE A 239 1.45 47.27 1.50
CA ILE A 239 1.40 46.72 2.86
C ILE A 239 2.61 47.18 3.69
N ILE A 240 3.76 47.38 3.03
CA ILE A 240 4.99 47.90 3.63
C ILE A 240 5.49 49.11 2.87
N THR A 241 6.29 49.95 3.51
CA THR A 241 6.88 51.12 2.86
C THR A 241 8.15 50.77 2.07
N GLN A 242 8.56 51.67 1.17
CA GLN A 242 9.79 51.52 0.40
C GLN A 242 11.02 51.39 1.32
N GLU A 243 11.02 52.10 2.45
CA GLU A 243 12.12 52.09 3.42
C GLU A 243 12.21 50.74 4.16
N GLU A 244 11.07 50.16 4.53
CA GLU A 244 11.00 48.84 5.18
C GLU A 244 11.45 47.72 4.25
N PHE A 245 11.07 47.82 2.96
CA PHE A 245 11.52 46.91 1.92
C PHE A 245 13.05 46.95 1.74
N GLU A 246 13.63 48.15 1.64
CA GLU A 246 15.06 48.33 1.41
C GLU A 246 15.92 47.89 2.60
N ALA A 247 15.47 48.15 3.83
CA ALA A 247 16.15 47.69 5.04
C ALA A 247 16.22 46.15 5.08
N LYS A 248 15.11 45.47 4.75
CA LYS A 248 15.08 44.00 4.68
C LYS A 248 15.89 43.44 3.52
N LYS A 249 15.88 44.09 2.35
CA LYS A 249 16.69 43.69 1.19
C LYS A 249 18.19 43.76 1.49
N LYS A 250 18.66 44.80 2.19
CA LYS A 250 20.09 44.89 2.60
C LYS A 250 20.46 43.79 3.59
N GLN A 251 19.61 43.53 4.57
CA GLN A 251 19.79 42.45 5.54
C GLN A 251 19.93 41.08 4.84
N LEU A 252 19.09 40.80 3.85
CA LEU A 252 19.09 39.55 3.09
C LEU A 252 20.27 39.41 2.12
N LEU A 253 20.86 40.53 1.67
CA LEU A 253 22.04 40.53 0.80
C LEU A 253 23.36 40.61 1.56
N GLY A 254 23.33 40.73 2.90
CA GLY A 254 24.53 40.84 3.75
C GLY A 254 25.29 42.16 3.57
N LEU A 255 24.59 43.26 3.25
CA LEU A 255 25.14 44.59 2.95
C LEU A 255 24.84 45.65 4.01
#